data_AF-A0A970TYV1-F1
#
_entry.id   AF-A0A970TYV1-F1
#
_cell.length_a   1.000
_cell.length_b   1.000
_cell.length_c   1.000
_cell.angle_alpha   90.00
_cell.angle_beta   90.00
_cell.angle_gamma   90.00
#
_symmetry.space_group_name_H-M   'P 1'
#
loop_
_entity.id
_entity.type
_entity.pdbx_description
1 polymer ?
#
loop_
_entity_poly.entity_id
_entity_poly.type
_entity_poly.pdbx_seq_one_letter_code
_entity_poly.pdbx_strand_id
1 'polypeptide(L)'
;MTLQIEQVSQHPTIRFAACELGRYQARMTGSQANDVTCRIQVGLFADLLPDRAAAPHPFDDAIRIDIQQGSGIVAGINPRSCLIAVYRLLREAGCRFLRPGPDGELVPAVAWDQLTAAVDERPSYRHRGLCIEGAVSREIFSAIIDWLPKNGLNAYFIQFREGFTFFDRWYSHKGNPFVPSDAKTVDEVRAMVAEGAAAIRLRGLVYHAVGHGWTCEPLGIPGTAWEAVSTVPEGASRYFAEI
;
A
#
# COMPACT_ATOMS: atom_id res chain seq x y z
N MET A 1 -0.91 8.34 29.47
CA MET A 1 -1.30 9.37 28.49
C MET A 1 -2.42 8.79 27.66
N THR A 2 -3.44 9.58 27.36
CA THR A 2 -4.59 9.13 26.56
C THR A 2 -4.57 9.86 25.23
N LEU A 3 -4.44 9.12 24.12
CA LEU A 3 -4.62 9.68 22.79
C LEU A 3 -6.07 9.46 22.33
N GLN A 4 -6.77 10.55 22.07
CA GLN A 4 -8.09 10.54 21.43
C GLN A 4 -7.90 10.79 19.93
N ILE A 5 -8.20 9.77 19.12
CA ILE A 5 -8.16 9.89 17.66
C ILE A 5 -9.59 10.02 17.16
N GLU A 6 -9.90 11.17 16.57
CA GLU A 6 -11.20 11.43 15.95
C GLU A 6 -11.06 11.28 14.44
N GLN A 7 -11.71 10.27 13.86
CA GLN A 7 -11.87 10.17 12.43
C GLN A 7 -13.09 10.98 11.99
N VAL A 8 -12.90 11.92 11.08
CA VAL A 8 -13.99 12.82 10.66
C VAL A 8 -14.93 12.15 9.64
N SER A 9 -14.43 11.14 8.93
CA SER A 9 -15.16 10.41 7.89
C SER A 9 -15.22 8.91 8.17
N GLN A 10 -16.31 8.26 7.74
CA GLN A 10 -16.52 6.81 7.83
C GLN A 10 -15.84 6.02 6.71
N HIS A 11 -15.05 6.68 5.86
CA HIS A 11 -14.35 5.99 4.77
C HIS A 11 -13.38 4.91 5.32
N PRO A 12 -13.41 3.66 4.80
CA PRO A 12 -12.63 2.56 5.35
C PRO A 12 -11.12 2.84 5.48
N THR A 13 -10.53 3.52 4.49
CA THR A 13 -9.11 3.91 4.52
C THR A 13 -8.78 4.94 5.61
N ILE A 14 -9.70 5.87 5.91
CA ILE A 14 -9.47 6.89 6.95
C ILE A 14 -9.56 6.23 8.32
N ARG A 15 -10.52 5.31 8.50
CA ARG A 15 -10.58 4.47 9.70
C ARG A 15 -9.31 3.64 9.88
N PHE A 16 -8.83 3.01 8.81
CA PHE A 16 -7.58 2.27 8.82
C PHE A 16 -6.39 3.17 9.20
N ALA A 17 -6.32 4.40 8.66
CA ALA A 17 -5.28 5.37 9.01
C ALA A 17 -5.32 5.75 10.51
N ALA A 18 -6.50 5.99 11.06
CA ALA A 18 -6.67 6.27 12.49
C ALA A 18 -6.23 5.08 13.37
N CYS A 19 -6.58 3.85 12.98
CA CYS A 19 -6.11 2.64 13.66
C CYS A 19 -4.58 2.49 13.61
N GLU A 20 -3.96 2.76 12.46
CA GLU A 20 -2.51 2.73 12.31
C GLU A 20 -1.82 3.76 13.21
N LEU A 21 -2.33 5.00 13.25
CA LEU A 21 -1.80 6.03 14.15
C LEU A 21 -1.81 5.57 15.61
N GLY A 22 -2.95 5.04 16.09
CA GLY A 22 -3.07 4.52 17.45
C GLY A 22 -2.13 3.33 17.71
N ARG A 23 -2.01 2.40 16.75
CA ARG A 23 -1.11 1.24 16.86
C ARG A 23 0.35 1.66 17.03
N TYR A 24 0.83 2.59 16.21
CA TYR A 24 2.21 3.06 16.33
C TYR A 24 2.42 3.90 17.57
N GLN A 25 1.50 4.83 17.88
CA GLN A 25 1.62 5.65 19.08
C GLN A 25 1.71 4.77 20.34
N ALA A 26 0.89 3.72 20.46
CA ALA A 26 0.98 2.77 21.57
C ALA A 26 2.35 2.07 21.64
N ARG A 27 2.93 1.69 20.50
CA ARG A 27 4.30 1.12 20.45
C ARG A 27 5.38 2.13 20.83
N MET A 28 5.16 3.42 20.56
CA MET A 28 6.13 4.48 20.80
C MET A 28 6.10 5.03 22.23
N THR A 29 4.94 5.06 22.90
CA THR A 29 4.85 5.58 24.28
C THR A 29 4.97 4.50 25.35
N GLY A 30 4.80 3.22 24.98
CA GLY A 30 4.76 2.11 25.93
C GLY A 30 3.69 2.30 27.02
N SER A 31 3.88 1.67 28.18
CA SER A 31 2.96 1.73 29.33
C SER A 31 3.13 2.98 30.22
N GLN A 32 3.75 4.06 29.74
CA GLN A 32 3.96 5.24 30.58
C GLN A 32 2.65 6.04 30.76
N ALA A 33 2.06 5.88 31.95
CA ALA A 33 0.81 6.51 32.33
C ALA A 33 1.06 7.95 32.83
N ASN A 34 1.00 8.92 31.92
CA ASN A 34 0.81 10.33 32.28
C ASN A 34 -0.67 10.75 32.14
N ASP A 35 -1.17 11.70 32.93
CA ASP A 35 -2.56 12.20 32.86
C ASP A 35 -2.83 13.15 31.67
N VAL A 36 -1.89 13.27 30.75
CA VAL A 36 -2.04 14.14 29.56
C VAL A 36 -2.99 13.48 28.55
N THR A 37 -3.97 14.27 28.08
CA THR A 37 -4.86 13.89 26.97
C THR A 37 -4.45 14.64 25.71
N CYS A 38 -4.07 13.91 24.68
CA CYS A 38 -3.81 14.45 23.35
C CYS A 38 -5.01 14.17 22.43
N ARG A 39 -5.36 15.11 21.55
CA ARG A 39 -6.44 14.92 20.56
C ARG A 39 -5.93 15.14 19.15
N ILE A 40 -6.06 14.11 18.31
CA ILE A 40 -5.71 14.19 16.89
C ILE A 40 -6.96 13.93 16.05
N GLN A 41 -7.23 14.83 15.11
CA GLN A 41 -8.26 14.63 14.09
C GLN A 41 -7.62 14.13 12.80
N VAL A 42 -8.13 13.01 12.28
CA VAL A 42 -7.71 12.44 10.99
C VAL A 42 -8.87 12.55 10.01
N GLY A 43 -8.67 13.24 8.89
CA GLY A 43 -9.78 13.57 7.99
C GLY A 43 -9.35 14.11 6.63
N LEU A 44 -10.35 14.43 5.80
CA LEU A 44 -10.10 15.03 4.49
C LEU A 44 -9.88 16.54 4.61
N PHE A 45 -9.22 17.13 3.61
CA PHE A 45 -9.14 18.58 3.49
C PHE A 45 -10.53 19.23 3.48
N ALA A 46 -11.51 18.64 2.78
CA ALA A 46 -12.87 19.18 2.73
C ALA A 46 -13.53 19.30 4.12
N ASP A 47 -13.16 18.44 5.07
CA ASP A 47 -13.76 18.43 6.41
C ASP A 47 -12.95 19.24 7.42
N LEU A 48 -11.62 19.20 7.34
CA LEU A 48 -10.71 19.80 8.33
C LEU A 48 -10.12 21.15 7.89
N LEU A 49 -10.12 21.43 6.60
CA LEU A 49 -9.45 22.58 5.96
C LEU A 49 -10.31 23.07 4.78
N PRO A 50 -11.55 23.53 5.01
CA PRO A 50 -12.55 23.77 3.96
C PRO A 50 -12.13 24.84 2.94
N ASP A 51 -11.22 25.75 3.31
CA ASP A 51 -10.68 26.78 2.42
C ASP A 51 -9.68 26.22 1.39
N ARG A 52 -9.27 24.95 1.50
CA ARG A 52 -8.37 24.32 0.54
C ARG A 52 -9.11 23.75 -0.66
N ALA A 53 -8.55 24.00 -1.84
CA ALA A 53 -9.04 23.41 -3.08
C ALA A 53 -9.00 21.87 -3.05
N ALA A 54 -10.02 21.27 -3.65
CA ALA A 54 -10.08 19.83 -3.89
C ALA A 54 -8.96 19.35 -4.83
N ALA A 55 -8.74 18.03 -4.87
CA ALA A 55 -7.76 17.44 -5.75
C ALA A 55 -8.12 17.71 -7.23
N PRO A 56 -7.19 18.23 -8.05
CA PRO A 56 -7.43 18.40 -9.49
C PRO A 56 -7.71 17.08 -10.21
N HIS A 57 -7.15 15.98 -9.69
CA HIS A 57 -7.35 14.63 -10.19
C HIS A 57 -7.51 13.64 -9.02
N PRO A 58 -8.33 12.56 -9.14
CA PRO A 58 -8.51 11.59 -8.05
C PRO A 58 -7.22 10.94 -7.53
N PHE A 59 -6.18 10.87 -8.37
CA PHE A 59 -4.86 10.30 -8.02
C PHE A 59 -3.84 11.34 -7.56
N ASP A 60 -4.19 12.63 -7.59
CA ASP A 60 -3.33 13.66 -7.04
C ASP A 60 -3.44 13.62 -5.52
N ASP A 61 -2.29 13.41 -4.87
CA ASP A 61 -2.17 13.36 -3.42
C ASP A 61 -1.70 14.71 -2.88
N ALA A 62 -2.10 15.03 -1.66
CA ALA A 62 -1.59 16.15 -0.90
C ALA A 62 -1.90 15.93 0.59
N ILE A 63 -1.00 16.36 1.46
CA ILE A 63 -1.12 16.18 2.91
C ILE A 63 -0.91 17.50 3.65
N ARG A 64 -1.56 17.63 4.80
CA ARG A 64 -1.34 18.70 5.77
C ARG A 64 -1.30 18.09 7.15
N ILE A 65 -0.24 18.38 7.89
CA ILE A 65 -0.08 17.97 9.29
C ILE A 65 0.17 19.24 10.08
N ASP A 66 -0.59 19.41 11.14
CA ASP A 66 -0.41 20.51 12.09
C ASP A 66 -0.64 19.95 13.48
N ILE A 67 0.47 19.56 14.12
CA ILE A 67 0.49 18.96 15.45
C ILE A 67 1.29 19.89 16.36
N GLN A 68 0.70 20.24 17.49
CA GLN A 68 1.28 21.02 18.58
C GLN A 68 1.13 20.21 19.86
N GLN A 69 2.25 19.89 20.51
CA GLN A 69 2.26 19.15 21.78
C GLN A 69 1.37 17.90 21.76
N GLY A 70 1.53 17.08 20.71
CA GLY A 70 0.82 15.82 20.52
C GLY A 70 -0.63 15.92 20.03
N SER A 71 -1.17 17.13 19.86
CA SER A 71 -2.56 17.37 19.44
C SER A 71 -2.66 18.19 18.15
N GLY A 72 -3.74 18.02 17.38
CA GLY A 72 -4.00 18.80 16.18
C GLY A 72 -4.62 18.00 15.05
N ILE A 73 -4.24 18.29 13.81
CA ILE A 73 -4.84 17.68 12.62
C ILE A 73 -3.83 16.92 11.75
N VAL A 74 -4.31 15.83 11.17
CA VAL A 74 -3.62 15.04 10.14
C VAL A 74 -4.59 14.88 8.97
N ALA A 75 -4.41 15.69 7.95
CA ALA A 75 -5.36 15.81 6.86
C ALA A 75 -4.76 15.40 5.52
N GLY A 76 -5.60 14.82 4.66
CA GLY A 76 -5.25 14.46 3.29
C GLY A 76 -6.29 14.97 2.29
N ILE A 77 -5.89 15.23 1.05
CA ILE A 77 -6.82 15.71 0.02
C ILE A 77 -7.79 14.63 -0.48
N ASN A 78 -7.45 13.36 -0.26
CA ASN A 78 -8.24 12.18 -0.59
C ASN A 78 -7.97 11.09 0.49
N PRO A 79 -8.76 10.00 0.56
CA PRO A 79 -8.62 9.01 1.64
C PRO A 79 -7.23 8.36 1.73
N ARG A 80 -6.56 8.10 0.60
CA ARG A 80 -5.21 7.52 0.58
C ARG A 80 -4.18 8.50 1.15
N SER A 81 -4.36 9.79 0.88
CA SER A 81 -3.52 10.85 1.41
C SER A 81 -3.63 10.96 2.94
N CYS A 82 -4.79 10.67 3.55
CA CYS A 82 -4.91 10.62 5.02
C CYS A 82 -4.01 9.52 5.61
N LEU A 83 -3.97 8.34 4.99
CA LEU A 83 -3.09 7.25 5.40
C LEU A 83 -1.61 7.62 5.24
N ILE A 84 -1.24 8.23 4.11
CA ILE A 84 0.12 8.73 3.87
C ILE A 84 0.49 9.81 4.90
N ALA A 85 -0.43 10.72 5.23
CA ALA A 85 -0.21 11.77 6.23
C ALA A 85 0.03 11.19 7.63
N VAL A 86 -0.69 10.14 8.02
CA VAL A 86 -0.45 9.41 9.28
C VAL A 86 0.97 8.83 9.30
N TYR A 87 1.38 8.09 8.27
CA TYR A 87 2.73 7.54 8.23
C TYR A 87 3.81 8.61 8.17
N ARG A 88 3.51 9.76 7.55
CA ARG A 88 4.40 10.91 7.58
C ARG A 88 4.53 11.49 8.99
N LEU A 89 3.44 11.71 9.72
CA LEU A 89 3.51 12.14 11.13
C LEU A 89 4.35 11.15 11.96
N LEU A 90 4.18 9.84 11.74
CA LEU A 90 4.99 8.84 12.42
C LEU A 90 6.49 8.96 12.09
N ARG A 91 6.85 9.38 10.88
CA ARG A 91 8.25 9.68 10.52
C ARG A 91 8.78 10.94 11.18
N GLU A 92 7.95 11.99 11.34
CA GLU A 92 8.28 13.18 12.15
C GLU A 92 8.51 12.80 13.61
N ALA A 93 7.72 11.86 14.13
CA ALA A 93 7.92 11.25 15.45
C ALA A 93 9.10 10.24 15.50
N GLY A 94 9.86 10.09 14.40
CA GLY A 94 11.10 9.31 14.36
C GLY A 94 10.98 7.87 13.82
N CYS A 95 9.80 7.38 13.44
CA CYS A 95 9.67 6.06 12.82
C CYS A 95 10.43 5.99 11.48
N ARG A 96 10.96 4.81 11.14
CA ARG A 96 11.54 4.51 9.82
C ARG A 96 10.99 3.19 9.29
N PHE A 97 10.69 3.14 7.99
CA PHE A 97 10.08 2.00 7.31
C PHE A 97 10.98 1.55 6.15
N LEU A 98 12.05 0.83 6.47
CA LEU A 98 13.19 0.59 5.59
C LEU A 98 12.92 -0.44 4.49
N ARG A 99 12.18 -1.49 4.82
CA ARG A 99 11.83 -2.58 3.89
C ARG A 99 10.47 -3.20 4.23
N PRO A 100 9.85 -3.94 3.30
CA PRO A 100 8.61 -4.67 3.58
C PRO A 100 8.71 -5.59 4.80
N GLY A 101 7.64 -5.60 5.60
CA GLY A 101 7.48 -6.47 6.76
C GLY A 101 7.89 -5.81 8.10
N PRO A 102 7.53 -6.44 9.23
CA PRO A 102 7.74 -5.88 10.57
C PRO A 102 9.21 -5.66 10.91
N ASP A 103 10.11 -6.54 10.44
CA ASP A 103 11.56 -6.42 10.67
C ASP A 103 12.20 -5.26 9.92
N GLY A 104 11.45 -4.59 9.02
CA GLY A 104 11.86 -3.38 8.33
C GLY A 104 11.46 -2.10 9.06
N GLU A 105 10.79 -2.19 10.21
CA GLU A 105 10.28 -1.03 10.95
C GLU A 105 11.17 -0.69 12.15
N LEU A 106 11.61 0.57 12.21
CA LEU A 106 12.21 1.15 13.40
C LEU A 106 11.18 2.09 14.04
N VAL A 107 10.80 1.78 15.27
CA VAL A 107 9.78 2.53 16.03
C VAL A 107 10.42 2.99 17.34
N PRO A 108 10.76 4.29 17.48
CA PRO A 108 11.43 4.79 18.67
C PRO A 108 10.44 4.99 19.83
N ALA A 109 10.97 5.02 21.05
CA ALA A 109 10.22 5.52 22.19
C ALA A 109 10.16 7.06 22.13
N VAL A 110 8.98 7.66 22.36
CA VAL A 110 8.80 9.13 22.31
C VAL A 110 7.89 9.66 23.40
N ALA A 111 8.12 10.90 23.83
CA ALA A 111 7.16 11.71 24.58
C ALA A 111 6.18 12.35 23.59
N TRP A 112 5.04 11.69 23.36
CA TRP A 112 4.10 12.10 22.32
C TRP A 112 3.47 13.48 22.58
N ASP A 113 3.25 13.83 23.85
CA ASP A 113 2.78 15.14 24.29
C ASP A 113 3.79 16.28 24.02
N GLN A 114 5.01 15.97 23.61
CA GLN A 114 6.02 16.95 23.17
C GLN A 114 6.15 17.02 21.64
N LEU A 115 5.49 16.12 20.90
CA LEU A 115 5.56 16.08 19.44
C LEU A 115 4.93 17.34 18.85
N THR A 116 5.72 18.08 18.07
CA THR A 116 5.23 19.22 17.27
C THR A 116 5.72 19.04 15.84
N ALA A 117 4.81 19.14 14.88
CA ALA A 117 5.10 18.92 13.47
C ALA A 117 4.18 19.78 12.59
N ALA A 118 4.76 20.52 11.65
CA ALA A 118 4.03 21.28 10.63
C ALA A 118 4.52 20.85 9.25
N VAL A 119 3.66 20.16 8.50
CA VAL A 119 3.98 19.64 7.16
C VAL A 119 2.88 20.05 6.20
N ASP A 120 3.25 20.52 5.02
CA ASP A 120 2.33 20.79 3.92
C ASP A 120 2.99 20.38 2.61
N GLU A 121 2.51 19.28 2.03
CA GLU A 121 3.24 18.62 0.95
C GLU A 121 2.35 18.13 -0.17
N ARG A 122 2.94 18.19 -1.37
CA ARG A 122 2.41 17.64 -2.61
C ARG A 122 3.53 16.86 -3.31
N PRO A 123 3.35 15.57 -3.61
CA PRO A 123 4.34 14.81 -4.35
C PRO A 123 4.44 15.34 -5.78
N SER A 124 5.66 15.40 -6.32
CA SER A 124 5.92 15.85 -7.70
C SER A 124 5.31 14.92 -8.76
N TYR A 125 5.17 13.63 -8.43
CA TYR A 125 4.66 12.62 -9.36
C TYR A 125 3.32 12.06 -8.86
N ARG A 126 2.34 12.01 -9.77
CA ARG A 126 1.00 11.45 -9.53
C ARG A 126 1.05 9.95 -9.21
N HIS A 127 1.85 9.19 -9.95
CA HIS A 127 1.97 7.74 -9.81
C HIS A 127 3.32 7.39 -9.18
N ARG A 128 3.28 6.72 -8.03
CA ARG A 128 4.46 6.31 -7.27
C ARG A 128 4.20 4.90 -6.77
N GLY A 129 4.58 3.90 -7.56
CA GLY A 129 4.16 2.53 -7.29
C GLY A 129 5.23 1.51 -7.59
N LEU A 130 4.93 0.28 -7.17
CA LEU A 130 5.71 -0.90 -7.48
C LEU A 130 4.90 -1.84 -8.36
N CYS A 131 5.61 -2.62 -9.16
CA CYS A 131 5.08 -3.69 -9.96
C CYS A 131 5.57 -5.02 -9.40
N ILE A 132 4.71 -6.03 -9.35
CA ILE A 132 5.13 -7.40 -9.07
C ILE A 132 6.06 -7.89 -10.18
N GLU A 133 7.28 -8.25 -9.81
CA GLU A 133 8.31 -8.75 -10.71
C GLU A 133 9.16 -9.82 -10.02
N GLY A 134 9.65 -10.80 -10.78
CA GLY A 134 10.53 -11.86 -10.27
C GLY A 134 9.81 -13.03 -9.57
N ALA A 135 10.16 -13.30 -8.31
CA ALA A 135 9.58 -14.39 -7.50
C ALA A 135 9.05 -13.80 -6.19
N VAL A 136 7.81 -14.11 -5.82
CA VAL A 136 7.18 -13.54 -4.63
C VAL A 136 6.33 -14.55 -3.87
N SER A 137 6.44 -14.54 -2.55
CA SER A 137 5.53 -15.29 -1.67
C SER A 137 4.29 -14.45 -1.34
N ARG A 138 3.22 -15.10 -0.87
CA ARG A 138 2.03 -14.42 -0.33
C ARG A 138 2.37 -13.40 0.78
N GLU A 139 3.31 -13.74 1.65
CA GLU A 139 3.75 -12.91 2.78
C GLU A 139 4.50 -11.68 2.30
N ILE A 140 5.46 -11.85 1.38
CA ILE A 140 6.22 -10.74 0.78
C ILE A 140 5.27 -9.83 0.01
N PHE A 141 4.35 -10.39 -0.76
CA PHE A 141 3.35 -9.64 -1.51
C PHE A 141 2.49 -8.75 -0.60
N SER A 142 1.96 -9.33 0.49
CA SER A 142 1.19 -8.59 1.49
C SER A 142 2.02 -7.51 2.20
N ALA A 143 3.27 -7.84 2.54
CA ALA A 143 4.20 -6.93 3.20
C ALA A 143 4.58 -5.74 2.31
N ILE A 144 4.72 -5.93 1.00
CA ILE A 144 4.98 -4.83 0.06
C ILE A 144 3.79 -3.88 0.03
N ILE A 145 2.57 -4.38 -0.13
CA ILE A 145 1.34 -3.55 -0.16
C ILE A 145 1.23 -2.69 1.11
N ASP A 146 1.55 -3.26 2.26
CA ASP A 146 1.57 -2.57 3.54
C ASP A 146 2.68 -1.50 3.65
N TRP A 147 3.83 -1.77 3.05
CA TRP A 147 5.00 -0.89 3.07
C TRP A 147 4.90 0.33 2.14
N LEU A 148 4.13 0.25 1.05
CA LEU A 148 3.97 1.33 0.08
C LEU A 148 3.54 2.68 0.70
N PRO A 149 2.37 2.78 1.38
CA PRO A 149 1.91 4.07 1.91
C PRO A 149 2.80 4.60 3.02
N LYS A 150 3.49 3.72 3.77
CA LYS A 150 4.51 4.09 4.76
C LYS A 150 5.64 4.91 4.15
N ASN A 151 5.89 4.71 2.86
CA ASN A 151 6.90 5.40 2.07
C ASN A 151 6.35 6.44 1.09
N GLY A 152 5.08 6.84 1.22
CA GLY A 152 4.45 7.85 0.35
C GLY A 152 4.16 7.34 -1.06
N LEU A 153 4.33 6.04 -1.31
CA LEU A 153 3.94 5.37 -2.55
C LEU A 153 2.42 5.12 -2.53
N ASN A 154 1.77 5.25 -3.68
CA ASN A 154 0.32 5.26 -3.80
C ASN A 154 -0.25 4.26 -4.80
N ALA A 155 0.57 3.48 -5.50
CA ALA A 155 0.10 2.58 -6.54
C ALA A 155 0.75 1.19 -6.43
N TYR A 156 0.03 0.17 -6.87
CA TYR A 156 0.57 -1.17 -7.05
C TYR A 156 0.05 -1.79 -8.34
N PHE A 157 0.96 -2.44 -9.09
CA PHE A 157 0.67 -3.07 -10.36
C PHE A 157 0.84 -4.59 -10.28
N ILE A 158 -0.22 -5.32 -10.61
CA ILE A 158 -0.17 -6.78 -10.81
C ILE A 158 -0.14 -7.05 -12.31
N GLN A 159 0.93 -7.71 -12.76
CA GLN A 159 1.06 -8.11 -14.17
C GLN A 159 0.37 -9.44 -14.43
N PHE A 160 0.13 -9.70 -15.71
CA PHE A 160 -0.78 -10.76 -16.14
C PHE A 160 -2.15 -10.54 -15.48
N ARG A 161 -3.09 -11.47 -15.69
CA ARG A 161 -4.39 -11.37 -15.04
C ARG A 161 -4.31 -11.83 -13.57
N GLU A 162 -3.58 -12.90 -13.31
CA GLU A 162 -3.42 -13.47 -11.97
C GLU A 162 -1.99 -13.37 -11.40
N GLY A 163 -1.02 -12.81 -12.12
CA GLY A 163 0.38 -12.81 -11.68
C GLY A 163 0.97 -14.20 -11.39
N PHE A 164 0.36 -15.27 -11.93
CA PHE A 164 0.65 -16.67 -11.60
C PHE A 164 2.15 -16.98 -11.63
N THR A 165 2.79 -16.60 -12.73
CA THR A 165 4.22 -16.82 -12.98
C THR A 165 5.14 -16.35 -11.84
N PHE A 166 4.81 -15.27 -11.11
CA PHE A 166 5.68 -14.76 -10.04
C PHE A 166 5.55 -15.57 -8.76
N PHE A 167 4.34 -16.02 -8.43
CA PHE A 167 4.12 -16.92 -7.30
C PHE A 167 4.67 -18.31 -7.60
N ASP A 168 4.45 -18.82 -8.82
CA ASP A 168 4.98 -20.10 -9.24
C ASP A 168 6.51 -20.14 -9.14
N ARG A 169 7.23 -19.09 -9.58
CA ARG A 169 8.70 -19.02 -9.40
C ARG A 169 9.15 -19.17 -7.95
N TRP A 170 8.39 -18.60 -7.01
CA TRP A 170 8.71 -18.71 -5.59
C TRP A 170 8.41 -20.12 -5.05
N TYR A 171 7.18 -20.59 -5.26
CA TYR A 171 6.65 -21.80 -4.64
C TYR A 171 7.13 -23.09 -5.32
N SER A 172 7.35 -23.08 -6.63
CA SER A 172 8.01 -24.20 -7.32
C SER A 172 9.52 -24.27 -7.02
N HIS A 173 10.06 -23.25 -6.36
CA HIS A 173 11.49 -23.05 -6.14
C HIS A 173 12.29 -23.11 -7.45
N LYS A 174 11.79 -22.43 -8.48
CA LYS A 174 12.38 -22.44 -9.82
C LYS A 174 13.86 -22.09 -9.74
N GLY A 175 14.72 -23.03 -10.14
CA GLY A 175 16.18 -22.88 -10.11
C GLY A 175 16.89 -23.40 -8.85
N ASN A 176 16.16 -23.97 -7.87
CA ASN A 176 16.75 -24.59 -6.69
C ASN A 176 16.34 -26.07 -6.57
N PRO A 177 17.19 -27.02 -7.00
CA PRO A 177 16.86 -28.45 -6.97
C PRO A 177 16.90 -29.07 -5.57
N PHE A 178 17.40 -28.35 -4.56
CA PHE A 178 17.57 -28.87 -3.20
C PHE A 178 16.34 -28.64 -2.30
N VAL A 179 15.36 -27.87 -2.77
CA VAL A 179 14.14 -27.59 -2.02
C VAL A 179 12.96 -28.22 -2.75
N PRO A 180 12.21 -29.14 -2.11
CA PRO A 180 11.03 -29.75 -2.72
C PRO A 180 10.01 -28.69 -3.13
N SER A 181 9.45 -28.85 -4.32
CA SER A 181 8.42 -27.94 -4.85
C SER A 181 7.20 -27.87 -3.94
N ASP A 182 6.74 -26.66 -3.66
CA ASP A 182 5.44 -26.34 -3.04
C ASP A 182 4.53 -25.61 -4.04
N ALA A 183 4.64 -25.96 -5.33
CA ALA A 183 3.93 -25.31 -6.43
C ALA A 183 2.43 -25.17 -6.16
N LYS A 184 1.90 -23.99 -6.49
CA LYS A 184 0.50 -23.65 -6.27
C LYS A 184 -0.29 -23.81 -7.56
N THR A 185 -1.56 -24.18 -7.40
CA THR A 185 -2.53 -24.12 -8.49
C THR A 185 -2.85 -22.68 -8.86
N VAL A 186 -3.39 -22.47 -10.07
CA VAL A 186 -3.83 -21.14 -10.51
C VAL A 186 -4.89 -20.56 -9.57
N ASP A 187 -5.80 -21.39 -9.06
CA ASP A 187 -6.88 -20.94 -8.16
C ASP A 187 -6.36 -20.52 -6.78
N GLU A 188 -5.36 -21.21 -6.25
CA GLU A 188 -4.66 -20.76 -5.03
C GLU A 188 -3.99 -19.39 -5.24
N VAL A 189 -3.33 -19.19 -6.39
CA VAL A 189 -2.71 -17.90 -6.69
C VAL A 189 -3.76 -16.80 -6.89
N ARG A 190 -4.89 -17.09 -7.53
CA ARG A 190 -6.03 -16.17 -7.62
C ARG A 190 -6.53 -15.73 -6.25
N ALA A 191 -6.60 -16.65 -5.29
CA ALA A 191 -6.96 -16.32 -3.91
C ALA A 191 -5.93 -15.37 -3.28
N MET A 192 -4.63 -15.62 -3.46
CA MET A 192 -3.56 -14.73 -2.98
C MET A 192 -3.66 -13.32 -3.61
N VAL A 193 -3.92 -13.24 -4.91
CA VAL A 193 -4.14 -11.95 -5.61
C VAL A 193 -5.38 -11.23 -5.09
N ALA A 194 -6.48 -11.95 -4.82
CA ALA A 194 -7.69 -11.36 -4.26
C ALA A 194 -7.45 -10.77 -2.86
N GLU A 195 -6.67 -11.47 -2.01
CA GLU A 195 -6.23 -10.95 -0.70
C GLU A 195 -5.44 -9.63 -0.87
N GLY A 196 -4.47 -9.60 -1.80
CA GLY A 196 -3.69 -8.40 -2.10
C GLY A 196 -4.55 -7.26 -2.65
N ALA A 197 -5.50 -7.55 -3.54
CA ALA A 197 -6.42 -6.56 -4.09
C ALA A 197 -7.31 -5.94 -2.99
N ALA A 198 -7.76 -6.75 -2.03
CA ALA A 198 -8.49 -6.26 -0.85
C ALA A 198 -7.59 -5.36 0.02
N ALA A 199 -6.34 -5.75 0.26
CA ALA A 199 -5.37 -4.97 1.01
C ALA A 199 -5.01 -3.63 0.34
N ILE A 200 -4.90 -3.61 -0.99
CA ILE A 200 -4.72 -2.41 -1.83
C ILE A 200 -5.92 -1.47 -1.69
N ARG A 201 -7.15 -2.00 -1.81
CA ARG A 201 -8.39 -1.24 -1.67
C ARG A 201 -8.54 -0.63 -0.28
N LEU A 202 -8.25 -1.40 0.77
CA LEU A 202 -8.31 -0.92 2.15
C LEU A 202 -7.44 0.33 2.36
N ARG A 203 -6.24 0.32 1.77
CA ARG A 203 -5.27 1.43 1.84
C ARG A 203 -5.55 2.54 0.83
N GLY A 204 -6.58 2.38 0.00
CA GLY A 204 -6.93 3.32 -1.05
C GLY A 204 -5.80 3.48 -2.07
N LEU A 205 -4.95 2.48 -2.31
CA LEU A 205 -3.90 2.60 -3.32
C LEU A 205 -4.52 2.50 -4.74
N VAL A 206 -3.87 3.12 -5.71
CA VAL A 206 -4.22 2.98 -7.12
C VAL A 206 -3.85 1.57 -7.56
N TYR A 207 -4.87 0.78 -7.86
CA TYR A 207 -4.70 -0.58 -8.34
C TYR A 207 -4.62 -0.57 -9.87
N HIS A 208 -3.49 -1.01 -10.39
CA HIS A 208 -3.38 -1.42 -11.78
C HIS A 208 -3.37 -2.94 -11.82
N ALA A 209 -4.26 -3.51 -12.62
CA ALA A 209 -4.31 -4.93 -12.95
C ALA A 209 -4.09 -5.06 -14.45
N VAL A 210 -3.82 -6.29 -14.88
CA VAL A 210 -3.55 -6.66 -16.28
C VAL A 210 -2.26 -6.03 -16.80
N GLY A 211 -1.25 -6.87 -17.01
CA GLY A 211 0.06 -6.49 -17.56
C GLY A 211 0.43 -7.34 -18.75
N HIS A 212 1.69 -7.75 -18.91
CA HIS A 212 2.09 -8.61 -20.03
C HIS A 212 1.16 -9.82 -20.25
N GLY A 213 1.11 -10.31 -21.49
CA GLY A 213 0.44 -11.56 -21.86
C GLY A 213 -1.10 -11.53 -21.84
N TRP A 214 -1.76 -10.57 -21.18
CA TRP A 214 -3.23 -10.56 -21.08
C TRP A 214 -3.93 -10.43 -22.43
N THR A 215 -3.30 -9.75 -23.40
CA THR A 215 -3.82 -9.58 -24.77
C THR A 215 -3.87 -10.87 -25.58
N CYS A 216 -3.25 -11.95 -25.09
CA CYS A 216 -3.29 -13.26 -25.72
C CYS A 216 -4.55 -14.07 -25.33
N GLU A 217 -5.18 -13.75 -24.18
CA GLU A 217 -6.38 -14.47 -23.70
C GLU A 217 -7.55 -14.43 -24.71
N PRO A 218 -7.87 -13.28 -25.36
CA PRO A 218 -8.90 -13.24 -26.42
C PRO A 218 -8.61 -14.14 -27.62
N LEU A 219 -7.35 -14.53 -27.81
CA LEU A 219 -6.91 -15.42 -28.90
C LEU A 219 -6.90 -16.89 -28.47
N GLY A 220 -7.38 -17.22 -27.26
CA GLY A 220 -7.39 -18.58 -26.72
C GLY A 220 -6.05 -19.05 -26.16
N ILE A 221 -5.10 -18.14 -25.95
CA ILE A 221 -3.76 -18.42 -25.43
C ILE A 221 -3.73 -18.00 -23.95
N PRO A 222 -3.42 -18.91 -23.00
CA PRO A 222 -3.38 -18.55 -21.58
C PRO A 222 -2.38 -17.44 -21.27
N GLY A 223 -2.85 -16.35 -20.66
CA GLY A 223 -2.03 -15.21 -20.24
C GLY A 223 -1.40 -15.38 -18.85
N THR A 224 -1.02 -16.60 -18.45
CA THR A 224 -0.52 -16.89 -17.09
C THR A 224 0.98 -16.61 -16.93
N ALA A 225 1.71 -16.53 -18.04
CA ALA A 225 3.16 -16.36 -18.07
C ALA A 225 3.64 -15.81 -19.43
N TRP A 226 4.96 -15.69 -19.62
CA TRP A 226 5.58 -15.20 -20.87
C TRP A 226 6.33 -16.29 -21.64
N GLU A 227 6.33 -17.51 -21.13
CA GLU A 227 6.90 -18.67 -21.78
C GLU A 227 6.12 -19.05 -23.05
N ALA A 228 6.82 -19.67 -24.01
CA ALA A 228 6.21 -20.14 -25.26
C ALA A 228 5.14 -21.20 -24.97
N VAL A 229 4.02 -21.11 -25.69
CA VAL A 229 2.98 -22.14 -25.66
C VAL A 229 3.28 -23.22 -26.70
N SER A 230 2.99 -24.48 -26.36
CA SER A 230 3.20 -25.63 -27.24
C SER A 230 2.26 -25.66 -28.44
N THR A 231 1.14 -24.93 -28.38
CA THR A 231 0.15 -24.87 -29.45
C THR A 231 -0.48 -23.48 -29.50
N VAL A 232 -0.56 -22.92 -30.70
CA VAL A 232 -1.23 -21.66 -31.00
C VAL A 232 -2.56 -21.98 -31.68
N PRO A 233 -3.70 -21.41 -31.23
CA PRO A 233 -4.98 -21.61 -31.89
C PRO A 233 -4.94 -21.24 -33.38
N GLU A 234 -5.62 -22.04 -34.20
CA GLU A 234 -5.60 -21.87 -35.66
C GLU A 234 -6.04 -20.45 -36.06
N GLY A 235 -5.24 -19.81 -36.92
CA GLY A 235 -5.51 -18.45 -37.39
C GLY A 235 -5.32 -17.35 -36.34
N ALA A 236 -4.82 -17.62 -35.13
CA ALA A 236 -4.45 -16.58 -34.17
C ALA A 236 -3.17 -15.83 -34.58
N SER A 237 -2.24 -16.52 -35.24
CA SER A 237 -0.92 -15.99 -35.60
C SER A 237 -0.97 -14.76 -36.53
N ARG A 238 -2.02 -14.61 -37.32
CA ARG A 238 -2.22 -13.42 -38.20
C ARG A 238 -2.42 -12.11 -37.43
N TYR A 239 -2.71 -12.18 -36.13
CA TYR A 239 -2.91 -11.01 -35.27
C TYR A 239 -1.68 -10.69 -34.42
N PHE A 240 -0.62 -11.50 -34.52
CA PHE A 240 0.60 -11.27 -33.76
C PHE A 240 1.37 -10.10 -34.36
N ALA A 241 2.08 -9.37 -33.49
CA ALA A 241 3.01 -8.36 -33.96
C ALA A 241 4.14 -9.03 -34.75
N GLU A 242 4.45 -8.50 -35.93
CA GLU A 242 5.64 -8.86 -36.68
C GLU A 242 6.86 -8.18 -36.01
N ILE A 243 7.95 -8.92 -35.84
CA ILE A 243 9.22 -8.40 -35.27
C ILE A 243 10.18 -8.12 -36.42
#